data_AF-A0A3C1T3I3-F1
#
_entry.id   AF-A0A3C1T3I3-F1
#
_cell.length_a   1.000
_cell.length_b   1.000
_cell.length_c   1.000
_cell.angle_alpha   90.00
_cell.angle_beta   90.00
_cell.angle_gamma   90.00
#
_symmetry.space_group_name_H-M   'P 1'
#
loop_
_entity.id
_entity.type
_entity.pdbx_description
1 polymer ?
#
loop_
_entity_poly.entity_id
_entity_poly.type
_entity_poly.pdbx_seq_one_letter_code
_entity_poly.pdbx_strand_id
1 'polypeptide(L)' 'TGASVIAAACPFCNTMMTDGVKNSNKEEEVQVLDIAELVAMSIKN' A
#
# COMPACT_ATOMS: atom_id res chain seq x y z
N THR A 1 8.52 -0.46 -13.02
CA THR A 1 9.06 -0.89 -11.70
C THR A 1 8.61 -2.29 -11.34
N GLY A 2 7.42 -2.77 -11.75
CA GLY A 2 6.99 -4.15 -11.52
C GLY A 2 6.54 -4.46 -10.09
N ALA A 3 6.35 -3.43 -9.26
CA ALA A 3 5.91 -3.57 -7.88
C ALA A 3 4.39 -3.78 -7.80
N SER A 4 3.95 -4.71 -6.93
CA SER A 4 2.54 -4.97 -6.60
C SER A 4 2.10 -4.29 -5.30
N VAL A 5 3.02 -3.60 -4.60
CA VAL A 5 2.76 -2.97 -3.31
C VAL A 5 3.26 -1.53 -3.33
N ILE A 6 2.44 -0.63 -2.78
CA ILE A 6 2.77 0.76 -2.50
C ILE A 6 2.84 0.91 -0.99
N ALA A 7 3.97 1.40 -0.49
CA ALA A 7 4.19 1.61 0.93
C ALA A 7 4.35 3.10 1.23
N ALA A 8 3.65 3.62 2.24
CA ALA A 8 3.88 4.97 2.74
C ALA A 8 3.86 5.03 4.27
N ALA A 9 4.60 5.97 4.84
CA ALA A 9 4.62 6.27 6.30
C ALA A 9 3.83 7.55 6.62
N CYS A 10 2.85 7.89 5.79
CA CYS A 10 2.03 9.08 5.97
C CYS A 10 0.56 8.71 5.82
N PRO A 11 -0.29 8.99 6.83
CA PRO A 11 -1.72 8.67 6.78
C PRO A 11 -2.42 9.26 5.55
N PHE A 12 -2.09 10.51 5.22
CA PHE A 12 -2.67 11.18 4.06
C PHE A 12 -2.26 10.51 2.74
N CYS A 13 -1.00 10.08 2.61
CA CYS A 13 -0.55 9.36 1.43
C CYS A 13 -1.27 8.01 1.29
N ASN A 14 -1.48 7.27 2.37
CA ASN A 14 -2.22 6.00 2.31
C ASN A 14 -3.65 6.21 1.81
N THR A 15 -4.35 7.25 2.30
CA THR A 15 -5.68 7.62 1.79
C THR A 15 -5.63 7.96 0.31
N MET A 16 -4.77 8.91 -0.09
CA MET A 16 -4.66 9.35 -1.48
C MET A 16 -4.29 8.20 -2.43
N MET A 17 -3.38 7.32 -2.03
CA MET A 17 -2.98 6.17 -2.85
C MET A 17 -4.08 5.12 -2.93
N THR A 18 -4.79 4.86 -1.82
CA THR A 18 -5.94 3.96 -1.81
C THR A 18 -7.02 4.47 -2.75
N ASP A 19 -7.36 5.76 -2.68
CA ASP A 19 -8.35 6.38 -3.54
C ASP A 19 -7.90 6.36 -5.01
N GLY A 20 -6.62 6.61 -5.29
CA GLY A 20 -6.05 6.54 -6.63
C GLY A 20 -6.07 5.14 -7.24
N VAL A 21 -5.78 4.10 -6.44
CA VAL A 21 -5.85 2.69 -6.85
C VAL A 21 -7.30 2.29 -7.13
N LYS A 22 -8.23 2.68 -6.26
CA LYS A 22 -9.69 2.47 -6.45
C LYS A 22 -10.21 3.16 -7.71
N ASN A 23 -9.88 4.43 -7.90
CA ASN A 23 -10.27 5.18 -9.09
C ASN A 23 -9.70 4.57 -10.39
N SER A 24 -8.62 3.80 -10.28
CA SER A 24 -8.01 3.07 -11.39
C SER A 24 -8.55 1.64 -11.56
N ASN A 25 -9.47 1.17 -10.69
CA ASN A 25 -9.98 -0.20 -10.63
C ASN A 25 -8.87 -1.26 -10.50
N LYS A 26 -7.87 -0.97 -9.65
CA LYS A 26 -6.68 -1.84 -9.46
C LYS A 26 -6.56 -2.39 -8.04
N GLU A 27 -7.62 -2.37 -7.25
CA GLU A 27 -7.56 -2.84 -5.85
C GLU A 27 -7.14 -4.31 -5.73
N GLU A 28 -7.39 -5.13 -6.74
CA GLU A 28 -7.00 -6.54 -6.78
C GLU A 28 -5.54 -6.75 -7.22
N GLU A 29 -4.95 -5.80 -7.94
CA GLU A 29 -3.59 -5.90 -8.48
C GLU A 29 -2.54 -5.24 -7.59
N VAL A 30 -2.92 -4.14 -6.91
CA VAL A 30 -1.99 -3.27 -6.17
C VAL A 30 -2.49 -3.04 -4.76
N GLN A 31 -1.68 -3.42 -3.78
CA GLN A 31 -1.96 -3.17 -2.37
C GLN A 31 -1.28 -1.90 -1.87
N VAL A 32 -1.99 -1.12 -1.06
CA VAL A 32 -1.44 0.03 -0.34
C VAL A 32 -1.30 -0.36 1.12
N LEU A 33 -0.07 -0.30 1.66
CA LEU A 33 0.26 -0.70 3.03
C LEU A 33 1.01 0.41 3.75
N ASP A 34 0.86 0.47 5.07
CA ASP A 34 1.74 1.31 5.89
C ASP A 34 3.13 0.66 6.00
N ILE A 35 4.19 1.48 6.05
CA ILE A 35 5.56 0.99 6.28
C ILE A 35 5.65 0.19 7.58
N ALA A 36 4.95 0.60 8.65
CA ALA A 36 4.92 -0.13 9.90
C ALA A 36 4.28 -1.52 9.77
N GLU A 37 3.24 -1.66 8.94
CA GLU A 37 2.60 -2.94 8.66
C GLU A 37 3.55 -3.88 7.91
N LEU A 38 4.27 -3.37 6.91
CA LEU A 38 5.27 -4.15 6.17
C LEU A 38 6.39 -4.68 7.07
N VAL A 39 6.88 -3.85 7.99
CA VAL A 39 7.89 -4.28 8.96
C VAL A 39 7.31 -5.32 9.91
N ALA A 40 6.07 -5.13 10.38
CA ALA A 40 5.41 -6.10 11.24
C ALA A 40 5.22 -7.47 10.56
N MET A 41 4.86 -7.50 9.27
CA MET A 41 4.78 -8.74 8.47
C MET A 41 6.15 -9.41 8.35
N SER A 42 7.23 -8.63 8.21
CA SER A 42 8.59 -9.16 8.07
C SER A 42 9.14 -9.77 9.37
N ILE A 43 8.62 -9.34 10.54
CA ILE A 43 9.07 -9.81 11.86
C ILE A 43 8.25 -11.01 12.36
N LYS A 44 6.99 -11.17 11.92
CA LYS A 44 6.08 -12.24 12.38
C LYS A 44 6.29 -13.59 11.65
N ASN A 45 7.53 -13.89 11.27
CA ASN A 45 7.88 -15.09 10.51
C ASN A 45 8.28 -16.26 11.43
#